data_AF-A0A9N8MDP5-F1
#
_entry.id   AF-A0A9N8MDP5-F1
#
_cell.length_a   1.000
_cell.length_b   1.000
_cell.length_c   1.000
_cell.angle_alpha   90.00
_cell.angle_beta   90.00
_cell.angle_gamma   90.00
#
_symmetry.space_group_name_H-M   'P 1'
#
loop_
_entity.id
_entity.type
_entity.pdbx_description
1 polymer ?
#
loop_
_entity_poly.entity_id
_entity_poly.type
_entity_poly.pdbx_seq_one_letter_code
_entity_poly.pdbx_strand_id
1 'polypeptide(L)'
;MKLTIFYLFAFVIWFHNLFAYPISPRPLRNLIIESENIVYGKVTAIKKNKASSTGWDESHIAVFKIYEVLQGKIRNTENVEIYFSPEFSCPMPAHYEKGQTVLAFLDKEKGKEIYNTHALSYGSKPLDDKEFSHYKNRILEMQNILKIKDDEEKRDKTVDWLISCASEKSTRWEGLYELSPESDFMSFYDNRENIFVRNFKLNDDQTKKLRNLFFKIDKLEYIDLGLVDLIANEDDPEVLAVLTNHFKKSDKDFFWSGDFFMKKIADLSKREDLKMIIKKKDGIDMMDDNYEKLSEDLMREFAEKL
;
A
#
# COMPACT_ATOMS: atom_id res chain seq x y z
N MET A 1 -17.52 -33.46 -36.06
CA MET A 1 -17.46 -31.97 -35.94
C MET A 1 -18.04 -31.41 -34.63
N LYS A 2 -18.92 -32.10 -33.89
CA LYS A 2 -19.50 -31.57 -32.63
C LYS A 2 -18.68 -31.86 -31.36
N LEU A 3 -17.80 -32.88 -31.38
CA LEU A 3 -17.02 -33.26 -30.19
C LEU A 3 -15.82 -32.33 -29.93
N THR A 4 -15.21 -31.79 -30.99
CA THR A 4 -14.01 -30.94 -30.90
C THR A 4 -14.28 -29.55 -30.33
N ILE A 5 -15.51 -29.04 -30.48
CA ILE A 5 -15.92 -27.72 -29.94
C ILE A 5 -16.14 -27.79 -28.42
N PHE A 6 -16.59 -28.94 -27.90
CA PHE A 6 -16.84 -29.13 -26.47
C PHE A 6 -15.54 -29.16 -25.65
N TYR A 7 -14.49 -29.80 -26.16
CA TYR A 7 -13.18 -29.80 -25.50
C TYR A 7 -12.50 -28.43 -25.54
N LEU A 8 -12.73 -27.62 -26.60
CA LEU A 8 -12.20 -26.25 -26.67
C LEU A 8 -12.86 -25.36 -25.60
N PHE A 9 -14.18 -25.50 -25.39
CA PHE A 9 -14.91 -24.77 -24.34
C PHE A 9 -14.51 -25.22 -22.92
N ALA A 10 -14.33 -26.52 -22.70
CA ALA A 10 -13.87 -27.05 -21.42
C ALA A 10 -12.44 -26.61 -21.07
N PHE A 11 -11.57 -26.47 -22.07
CA PHE A 11 -10.20 -25.96 -21.86
C PHE A 11 -10.21 -24.47 -21.52
N VAL A 12 -11.04 -23.67 -22.18
CA VAL A 12 -11.17 -22.23 -21.87
C VAL A 12 -11.64 -22.02 -20.43
N ILE A 13 -12.65 -22.75 -19.95
CA ILE A 13 -13.15 -22.64 -18.57
C ILE A 13 -12.08 -23.06 -17.53
N TRP A 14 -11.16 -23.98 -17.87
CA TRP A 14 -10.09 -24.40 -16.97
C TRP A 14 -8.98 -23.34 -16.80
N PHE A 15 -8.83 -22.41 -17.75
CA PHE A 15 -7.86 -21.30 -17.68
C PHE A 15 -8.43 -20.00 -17.09
N HIS A 16 -9.69 -19.97 -16.61
CA HIS A 16 -10.29 -18.74 -16.04
C HIS A 16 -9.90 -18.47 -14.59
N ASN A 17 -9.10 -19.32 -13.97
CA ASN A 17 -8.43 -19.01 -12.71
C ASN A 17 -7.14 -18.24 -12.96
N LEU A 18 -7.23 -17.09 -13.64
CA LEU A 18 -6.20 -16.06 -13.62
C LEU A 18 -6.21 -15.44 -12.21
N PHE A 19 -5.68 -16.19 -11.23
CA PHE A 19 -5.40 -15.63 -9.93
C PHE A 19 -4.31 -14.58 -10.13
N ALA A 20 -4.71 -13.32 -9.96
CA ALA A 20 -3.77 -12.23 -9.73
C ALA A 20 -2.95 -12.60 -8.49
N TYR A 21 -1.65 -12.85 -8.66
CA TYR A 21 -0.73 -13.04 -7.54
C TYR A 21 -0.10 -11.69 -7.22
N PRO A 22 -0.68 -10.90 -6.30
CA PRO A 22 -0.06 -9.64 -5.90
C PRO A 22 1.34 -9.92 -5.35
N ILE A 23 2.28 -9.04 -5.68
CA ILE A 23 3.60 -9.06 -5.04
C ILE A 23 3.48 -8.61 -3.60
N SER A 24 4.35 -9.11 -2.74
CA SER A 24 4.44 -8.65 -1.36
C SER A 24 4.63 -7.13 -1.32
N PRO A 25 3.82 -6.39 -0.53
CA PRO A 25 3.90 -4.94 -0.47
C PRO A 25 5.30 -4.45 -0.06
N ARG A 26 5.71 -3.33 -0.65
CA ARG A 26 7.02 -2.72 -0.41
C ARG A 26 6.85 -1.34 0.23
N PRO A 27 6.76 -1.26 1.57
CA PRO A 27 6.67 0.01 2.27
C PRO A 27 7.99 0.79 2.14
N LEU A 28 7.93 2.09 2.41
CA LEU A 28 9.03 3.04 2.22
C LEU A 28 10.34 2.58 2.85
N ARG A 29 10.32 2.01 4.05
CA ARG A 29 11.54 1.53 4.72
C ARG A 29 12.26 0.47 3.88
N ASN A 30 11.52 -0.49 3.33
CA ASN A 30 12.06 -1.51 2.44
C ASN A 30 12.61 -0.90 1.16
N LEU A 31 11.86 0.01 0.53
CA LEU A 31 12.32 0.70 -0.69
C LEU A 31 13.65 1.44 -0.44
N ILE A 32 13.81 2.09 0.72
CA ILE A 32 15.05 2.80 1.09
C ILE A 32 16.22 1.83 1.28
N ILE A 33 15.98 0.69 1.94
CA ILE A 33 17.02 -0.31 2.24
C ILE A 33 17.43 -1.07 0.97
N GLU A 34 16.47 -1.43 0.14
CA GLU A 34 16.64 -2.39 -0.96
C GLU A 34 17.09 -1.73 -2.27
N SER A 35 16.67 -0.48 -2.54
CA SER A 35 17.01 0.19 -3.80
C SER A 35 18.44 0.74 -3.84
N GLU A 36 19.09 0.65 -5.00
CA GLU A 36 20.44 1.20 -5.17
C GLU A 36 20.46 2.73 -5.35
N ASN A 37 19.42 3.28 -5.98
CA ASN A 37 19.29 4.71 -6.25
C ASN A 37 17.87 5.19 -5.93
N ILE A 38 17.77 6.39 -5.37
CA ILE A 38 16.49 7.05 -5.08
C ILE A 38 16.58 8.45 -5.67
N VAL A 39 15.67 8.77 -6.59
CA VAL A 39 15.70 10.03 -7.34
C VAL A 39 14.33 10.66 -7.42
N TYR A 40 14.32 11.99 -7.45
CA TYR A 40 13.13 12.78 -7.78
C TYR A 40 13.36 13.52 -9.07
N GLY A 41 12.42 13.40 -10.00
CA GLY A 41 12.56 14.00 -11.31
C GLY A 41 11.25 14.03 -12.09
N LYS A 42 11.31 14.63 -13.27
CA LYS A 42 10.18 14.73 -14.20
C LYS A 42 10.38 13.81 -15.38
N VAL A 43 9.32 13.07 -15.72
CA VAL A 43 9.25 12.27 -16.94
C VAL A 43 9.15 13.22 -18.14
N THR A 44 10.19 13.29 -18.96
CA THR A 44 10.25 14.17 -20.14
C THR A 44 9.75 13.47 -21.40
N ALA A 45 9.88 12.15 -21.48
CA ALA A 45 9.40 11.33 -22.59
C ALA A 45 9.15 9.87 -22.18
N ILE A 46 8.28 9.18 -22.91
CA ILE A 46 8.12 7.72 -22.88
C ILE A 46 8.43 7.19 -24.28
N LYS A 47 9.25 6.15 -24.39
CA LYS A 47 9.65 5.52 -25.65
C LYS A 47 9.37 4.01 -25.58
N LYS A 48 9.10 3.39 -26.73
CA LYS A 48 9.13 1.91 -26.84
C LYS A 48 10.58 1.43 -26.95
N ASN A 49 10.93 0.39 -26.22
CA ASN A 49 12.23 -0.27 -26.34
C ASN A 49 12.24 -1.22 -27.53
N LYS A 50 12.69 -0.73 -28.69
CA LYS A 50 12.77 -1.54 -29.93
C LYS A 50 13.83 -2.64 -29.88
N ALA A 51 14.76 -2.59 -28.93
CA ALA A 51 15.79 -3.60 -28.75
C ALA A 51 15.34 -4.78 -27.88
N SER A 52 14.12 -4.75 -27.34
CA SER A 52 13.51 -5.83 -26.58
C SER A 52 13.14 -7.00 -27.50
N SER A 53 14.14 -7.75 -27.96
CA SER A 53 13.95 -8.88 -28.89
C SER A 53 13.68 -10.22 -28.18
N THR A 54 13.79 -10.29 -26.85
CA THR A 54 13.77 -11.59 -26.13
C THR A 54 13.09 -11.59 -24.75
N GLY A 55 12.61 -10.45 -24.23
CA GLY A 55 12.00 -10.36 -22.91
C GLY A 55 10.81 -9.40 -22.89
N TRP A 56 9.84 -9.67 -22.02
CA TRP A 56 8.67 -8.80 -21.80
C TRP A 56 8.94 -7.77 -20.70
N ASP A 57 10.09 -7.84 -20.04
CA ASP A 57 10.46 -7.16 -18.80
C ASP A 57 10.95 -5.72 -18.98
N GLU A 58 11.31 -5.28 -20.19
CA GLU A 58 11.80 -3.91 -20.45
C GLU A 58 11.24 -3.29 -21.73
N SER A 59 9.93 -3.48 -21.99
CA SER A 59 9.27 -3.07 -23.23
C SER A 59 9.25 -1.55 -23.47
N HIS A 60 9.35 -0.72 -22.43
CA HIS A 60 9.27 0.73 -22.49
C HIS A 60 10.41 1.41 -21.72
N ILE A 61 10.71 2.65 -22.10
CA ILE A 61 11.74 3.49 -21.49
C ILE A 61 11.10 4.82 -21.11
N ALA A 62 11.11 5.15 -19.83
CA ALA A 62 10.81 6.48 -19.34
C ALA A 62 12.10 7.31 -19.28
N VAL A 63 12.09 8.49 -19.89
CA VAL A 63 13.22 9.42 -19.86
C VAL A 63 12.97 10.47 -18.79
N PHE A 64 13.91 10.59 -17.85
CA PHE A 64 13.83 11.46 -16.70
C PHE A 64 14.80 12.64 -16.83
N LYS A 65 14.31 13.83 -16.47
CA LYS A 65 15.15 14.91 -15.96
C LYS A 65 15.11 14.85 -14.42
N ILE A 66 16.22 14.45 -13.83
CA ILE A 66 16.38 14.32 -12.38
C ILE A 66 16.65 15.70 -11.77
N TYR A 67 15.86 16.05 -10.77
CA TYR A 67 16.03 17.26 -9.97
C TYR A 67 16.89 16.99 -8.73
N GLU A 68 16.72 15.83 -8.11
CA GLU A 68 17.43 15.47 -6.89
C GLU A 68 17.77 13.98 -6.84
N VAL A 69 18.97 13.67 -6.35
CA VAL A 69 19.43 12.31 -6.07
C VAL A 69 19.54 12.17 -4.55
N LEU A 70 18.65 11.38 -3.95
CA LEU A 70 18.59 11.13 -2.50
C LEU A 70 19.44 9.92 -2.09
N GLN A 71 19.70 8.99 -3.02
CA GLN A 71 20.52 7.80 -2.81
C GLN A 71 21.15 7.38 -4.14
N GLY A 72 22.35 6.82 -4.08
CA GLY A 72 23.08 6.36 -5.27
C GLY A 72 24.03 7.40 -5.87
N LYS A 73 24.49 7.15 -7.10
CA LYS A 73 25.55 7.95 -7.76
C LYS A 73 25.22 8.28 -9.22
N ILE A 74 23.97 8.66 -9.49
CA ILE A 74 23.54 9.06 -10.84
C ILE A 74 24.16 10.43 -11.18
N ARG A 75 25.00 10.48 -12.22
CA ARG A 75 25.79 11.68 -12.57
C ARG A 75 25.17 12.50 -13.70
N ASN A 76 24.62 11.84 -14.72
CA ASN A 76 23.92 12.51 -15.80
C ASN A 76 22.46 12.65 -15.40
N THR A 77 22.01 13.85 -15.06
CA THR A 77 20.64 14.09 -14.56
C THR A 77 19.67 14.60 -15.63
N GLU A 78 20.13 14.92 -16.84
CA GLU A 78 19.27 15.54 -17.85
C GLU A 78 18.47 14.53 -18.68
N ASN A 79 19.02 13.33 -18.92
CA ASN A 79 18.39 12.30 -19.74
C ASN A 79 18.69 10.90 -19.16
N VAL A 80 18.06 10.57 -18.04
CA VAL A 80 18.18 9.23 -17.45
C VAL A 80 17.11 8.32 -18.02
N GLU A 81 17.52 7.19 -18.56
CA GLU A 81 16.61 6.19 -19.12
C GLU A 81 16.29 5.14 -18.04
N ILE A 82 15.01 5.02 -17.72
CA ILE A 82 14.46 4.06 -16.76
C ILE A 82 13.59 3.08 -17.54
N TYR A 83 13.98 1.82 -17.51
CA TYR A 83 13.29 0.76 -18.21
C TYR A 83 12.15 0.21 -17.34
N PHE A 84 11.02 -0.07 -18.00
CA PHE A 84 9.81 -0.58 -17.35
C PHE A 84 8.90 -1.29 -18.37
N SER A 85 7.89 -2.00 -17.86
CA SER A 85 6.95 -2.74 -18.71
C SER A 85 5.50 -2.55 -18.27
N PRO A 86 4.73 -1.68 -18.95
CA PRO A 86 3.35 -1.35 -18.57
C PRO A 86 2.32 -2.44 -18.95
N GLU A 87 2.74 -3.50 -19.66
CA GLU A 87 1.80 -4.44 -20.28
C GLU A 87 1.30 -5.56 -19.33
N PHE A 88 1.84 -5.66 -18.11
CA PHE A 88 1.36 -6.61 -17.11
C PHE A 88 0.24 -6.01 -16.26
N SER A 89 -0.77 -6.81 -15.91
CA SER A 89 -1.85 -6.38 -15.00
C SER A 89 -1.60 -6.77 -13.54
N CYS A 90 -0.90 -7.88 -13.30
CA CYS A 90 -0.56 -8.35 -11.96
C CYS A 90 0.78 -9.12 -11.96
N PRO A 91 1.75 -8.73 -11.12
CA PRO A 91 1.74 -7.55 -10.25
C PRO A 91 1.68 -6.23 -11.03
N MET A 92 1.11 -5.19 -10.40
CA MET A 92 0.96 -3.88 -11.05
C MET A 92 2.35 -3.31 -11.39
N PRO A 93 2.62 -3.01 -12.67
CA PRO A 93 3.93 -2.56 -13.12
C PRO A 93 4.19 -1.13 -12.66
N ALA A 94 5.45 -0.70 -12.76
CA ALA A 94 5.77 0.71 -12.65
C ALA A 94 5.00 1.50 -13.73
N HIS A 95 4.37 2.61 -13.32
CA HIS A 95 3.67 3.50 -14.24
C HIS A 95 4.37 4.85 -14.30
N TYR A 96 4.48 5.39 -15.51
CA TYR A 96 5.12 6.66 -15.79
C TYR A 96 4.35 7.40 -16.87
N GLU A 97 4.03 8.67 -16.61
CA GLU A 97 3.38 9.54 -17.58
C GLU A 97 4.24 10.75 -17.93
N LYS A 98 4.28 11.11 -19.22
CA LYS A 98 5.01 12.30 -19.67
C LYS A 98 4.48 13.54 -18.97
N GLY A 99 5.36 14.30 -18.34
CA GLY A 99 5.05 15.54 -17.63
C GLY A 99 4.89 15.35 -16.12
N GLN A 100 4.79 14.12 -15.63
CA GLN A 100 4.63 13.79 -14.22
C GLN A 100 5.96 13.93 -13.48
N THR A 101 5.90 14.39 -12.23
CA THR A 101 6.99 14.34 -11.25
C THR A 101 6.89 13.06 -10.44
N VAL A 102 8.00 12.34 -10.32
CA VAL A 102 8.03 11.01 -9.72
C VAL A 102 9.23 10.89 -8.80
N LEU A 103 8.98 10.37 -7.60
CA LEU A 103 9.99 9.79 -6.74
C LEU A 103 10.17 8.31 -7.15
N ALA A 104 11.32 8.01 -7.73
CA ALA A 104 11.64 6.70 -8.27
C ALA A 104 12.73 6.00 -7.44
N PHE A 105 12.48 4.75 -7.10
CA PHE A 105 13.41 3.82 -6.46
C PHE A 105 13.92 2.87 -7.54
N LEU A 106 15.23 2.86 -7.75
CA LEU A 106 15.84 2.28 -8.95
C LEU A 106 16.97 1.32 -8.61
N ASP A 107 16.98 0.20 -9.33
CA ASP A 107 18.11 -0.72 -9.40
C ASP A 107 18.94 -0.42 -10.64
N LYS A 108 20.26 -0.59 -10.54
CA LYS A 108 21.18 -0.39 -11.66
C LYS A 108 21.70 -1.73 -12.18
N GLU A 109 21.69 -1.92 -13.49
CA GLU A 109 22.31 -3.11 -14.07
C GLU A 109 23.84 -3.06 -13.86
N LYS A 110 24.41 -4.17 -13.37
CA LYS A 110 25.83 -4.25 -13.02
C LYS A 110 26.72 -3.90 -14.23
N GLY A 111 27.50 -2.82 -14.08
CA GLY A 111 28.46 -2.37 -15.07
C GLY A 111 27.88 -1.56 -16.23
N LYS A 112 26.58 -1.22 -16.20
CA LYS A 112 25.93 -0.38 -17.23
C LYS A 112 25.21 0.81 -16.58
N GLU A 113 25.03 1.90 -17.32
CA GLU A 113 24.18 3.04 -16.91
C GLU A 113 22.71 2.79 -17.30
N ILE A 114 22.21 1.61 -16.95
CA ILE A 114 20.84 1.16 -17.22
C ILE A 114 20.13 1.02 -15.89
N TYR A 115 18.94 1.61 -15.78
CA TYR A 115 18.16 1.65 -14.55
C TYR A 115 16.79 1.00 -14.76
N ASN A 116 16.36 0.23 -13.77
CA ASN A 116 15.05 -0.40 -13.72
C ASN A 116 14.31 0.04 -12.46
N THR A 117 12.98 0.07 -12.52
CA THR A 117 12.17 0.43 -11.34
C THR A 117 12.20 -0.69 -10.32
N HIS A 118 12.74 -0.42 -9.14
CA HIS A 118 12.74 -1.34 -8.02
C HIS A 118 11.29 -1.60 -7.58
N ALA A 119 10.93 -2.84 -7.26
CA ALA A 119 9.61 -3.17 -6.71
C ALA A 119 8.38 -2.74 -7.56
N LEU A 120 8.52 -2.66 -8.89
CA LEU A 120 7.43 -2.35 -9.82
C LEU A 120 6.68 -1.05 -9.45
N SER A 121 5.35 -1.09 -9.33
CA SER A 121 4.53 0.07 -8.96
C SER A 121 4.91 0.71 -7.63
N TYR A 122 5.40 -0.06 -6.64
CA TYR A 122 5.78 0.52 -5.35
C TYR A 122 7.00 1.45 -5.44
N GLY A 123 7.91 1.20 -6.39
CA GLY A 123 9.09 2.03 -6.60
C GLY A 123 8.88 3.23 -7.52
N SER A 124 7.66 3.44 -8.05
CA SER A 124 7.30 4.65 -8.81
C SER A 124 6.19 5.38 -8.06
N LYS A 125 6.52 6.49 -7.40
CA LYS A 125 5.56 7.30 -6.66
C LYS A 125 5.36 8.63 -7.36
N PRO A 126 4.25 8.83 -8.09
CA PRO A 126 3.82 10.16 -8.49
C PRO A 126 3.60 11.02 -7.26
N LEU A 127 4.24 12.19 -7.19
CA LEU A 127 4.10 13.07 -6.04
C LEU A 127 4.06 14.52 -6.51
N ASP A 128 3.25 15.33 -5.84
CA ASP A 128 3.40 16.78 -5.87
C ASP A 128 4.58 17.26 -4.99
N ASP A 129 4.91 18.55 -5.05
CA ASP A 129 6.05 19.09 -4.32
C ASP A 129 5.91 18.98 -2.78
N LYS A 130 4.68 19.06 -2.26
CA LYS A 130 4.41 18.94 -0.83
C LYS A 130 4.58 17.49 -0.38
N GLU A 131 4.01 16.55 -1.11
CA GLU A 131 4.14 15.12 -0.86
C GLU A 131 5.60 14.67 -0.97
N PHE A 132 6.32 15.15 -2.01
CA PHE A 132 7.74 14.91 -2.16
C PHE A 132 8.53 15.41 -0.95
N SER A 133 8.23 16.61 -0.42
CA SER A 133 8.91 17.11 0.78
C SER A 133 8.72 16.18 1.98
N HIS A 134 7.53 15.61 2.16
CA HIS A 134 7.29 14.65 3.25
C HIS A 134 8.09 13.37 3.05
N TYR A 135 8.02 12.77 1.85
CA TYR A 135 8.77 11.55 1.51
C TYR A 135 10.29 11.76 1.65
N LYS A 136 10.82 12.87 1.14
CA LYS A 136 12.23 13.23 1.25
C LYS A 136 12.69 13.27 2.70
N ASN A 137 11.93 13.93 3.58
CA ASN A 137 12.27 13.99 5.00
C ASN A 137 12.30 12.60 5.62
N ARG A 138 11.29 11.77 5.35
CA ARG A 138 11.23 10.39 5.84
C ARG A 138 12.40 9.54 5.32
N ILE A 139 12.80 9.70 4.05
CA ILE A 139 13.95 9.01 3.46
C ILE A 139 15.25 9.37 4.20
N LEU A 140 15.51 10.66 4.38
CA LEU A 140 16.74 11.14 5.03
C LEU A 140 16.81 10.71 6.51
N GLU A 141 15.69 10.74 7.22
CA GLU A 141 15.60 10.25 8.60
C GLU A 141 15.92 8.75 8.69
N MET A 142 15.31 7.93 7.84
CA MET A 142 15.57 6.49 7.82
C MET A 142 17.02 6.18 7.45
N GLN A 143 17.59 6.87 6.46
CA GLN A 143 19.02 6.75 6.14
C GLN A 143 19.94 7.07 7.33
N ASN A 144 19.53 7.97 8.24
CA ASN A 144 20.28 8.24 9.47
C ASN A 144 20.06 7.15 10.52
N ILE A 145 18.84 6.64 10.68
CA ILE A 145 18.53 5.52 11.58
C ILE A 145 19.34 4.27 11.19
N LEU A 146 19.46 3.99 9.90
CA LEU A 146 20.25 2.84 9.39
C LEU A 146 21.75 2.91 9.75
N LYS A 147 22.28 4.09 10.12
CA LYS A 147 23.68 4.26 10.56
C LYS A 147 23.88 3.97 12.06
N ILE A 148 22.81 3.87 12.84
CA ILE A 148 22.88 3.56 14.27
C ILE A 148 23.43 2.14 14.44
N LYS A 149 24.39 1.95 15.34
CA LYS A 149 25.02 0.64 15.57
C LYS A 149 24.29 -0.18 16.63
N ASP A 150 23.74 0.49 17.63
CA ASP A 150 22.96 -0.16 18.67
C ASP A 150 21.59 -0.58 18.12
N ASP A 151 21.28 -1.88 18.19
CA ASP A 151 20.09 -2.43 17.55
C ASP A 151 18.80 -2.12 18.32
N GLU A 152 18.88 -1.91 19.63
CA GLU A 152 17.74 -1.48 20.44
C GLU A 152 17.39 -0.02 20.15
N GLU A 153 18.38 0.88 20.19
CA GLU A 153 18.20 2.28 19.82
C GLU A 153 17.69 2.41 18.37
N LYS A 154 18.28 1.66 17.43
CA LYS A 154 17.84 1.64 16.03
C LYS A 154 16.38 1.20 15.91
N ARG A 155 15.98 0.16 16.63
CA ARG A 155 14.61 -0.34 16.64
C ARG A 155 13.65 0.72 17.18
N ASP A 156 13.96 1.33 18.32
CA ASP A 156 13.10 2.36 18.93
C ASP A 156 12.95 3.58 18.03
N LYS A 157 14.04 4.04 17.42
CA LYS A 157 14.02 5.13 16.43
C LYS A 157 13.25 4.75 15.17
N THR A 158 13.27 3.49 14.77
CA THR A 158 12.46 2.99 13.65
C THR A 158 10.97 3.05 13.98
N VAL A 159 10.55 2.66 15.20
CA VAL A 159 9.15 2.80 15.64
C VAL A 159 8.71 4.27 15.63
N ASP A 160 9.52 5.17 16.20
CA ASP A 160 9.24 6.61 16.19
C ASP A 160 9.13 7.18 14.77
N TRP A 161 9.97 6.70 13.86
CA TRP A 161 9.92 7.06 12.44
C TRP A 161 8.64 6.58 11.77
N LEU A 162 8.20 5.34 12.02
CA LEU A 162 6.94 4.81 11.49
C LEU A 162 5.72 5.60 11.99
N ILE A 163 5.70 6.00 13.26
CA ILE A 163 4.66 6.87 13.82
C ILE A 163 4.67 8.24 13.13
N SER A 164 5.86 8.75 12.80
CA SER A 164 6.04 10.00 12.06
C SER A 164 5.55 9.87 10.61
N CYS A 165 5.75 8.71 9.97
CA CYS A 165 5.15 8.39 8.67
C CYS A 165 3.62 8.36 8.75
N ALA A 166 3.06 7.67 9.75
CA ALA A 166 1.61 7.56 9.97
C ALA A 166 0.92 8.92 10.18
N SER A 167 1.64 9.86 10.81
CA SER A 167 1.11 11.19 11.14
C SER A 167 0.91 12.10 9.92
N GLU A 168 1.63 11.85 8.81
CA GLU A 168 1.53 12.63 7.59
C GLU A 168 0.67 11.91 6.55
N LYS A 169 -0.36 12.57 6.00
CA LYS A 169 -1.31 11.93 5.08
C LYS A 169 -0.62 11.23 3.90
N SER A 170 0.37 11.88 3.29
CA SER A 170 1.06 11.36 2.11
C SER A 170 1.95 10.14 2.39
N THR A 171 2.40 9.94 3.62
CA THR A 171 3.25 8.79 4.01
C THR A 171 2.54 7.85 4.98
N ARG A 172 1.24 8.03 5.17
CA ARG A 172 0.51 7.34 6.24
C ARG A 172 0.51 5.84 6.07
N TRP A 173 0.21 5.39 4.85
CA TRP A 173 0.23 3.97 4.51
C TRP A 173 1.60 3.34 4.78
N GLU A 174 2.70 4.07 4.49
CA GLU A 174 4.06 3.59 4.75
C GLU A 174 4.31 3.29 6.22
N GLY A 175 3.77 4.13 7.11
CA GLY A 175 3.88 3.94 8.56
C GLY A 175 2.94 2.86 9.08
N LEU A 176 1.66 2.92 8.70
CA LEU A 176 0.63 2.01 9.25
C LEU A 176 0.76 0.58 8.74
N TYR A 177 1.18 0.37 7.49
CA TYR A 177 1.43 -0.97 6.97
C TYR A 177 2.46 -1.72 7.84
N GLU A 178 3.49 -1.01 8.31
CA GLU A 178 4.53 -1.59 9.17
C GLU A 178 4.26 -1.43 10.68
N LEU A 179 3.18 -0.79 11.10
CA LEU A 179 2.81 -0.76 12.53
C LEU A 179 1.68 -1.75 12.82
N SER A 180 0.70 -1.85 11.93
CA SER A 180 -0.44 -2.77 12.01
C SER A 180 -0.67 -3.44 10.66
N PRO A 181 0.11 -4.48 10.33
CA PRO A 181 0.07 -5.12 9.02
C PRO A 181 -1.23 -5.91 8.87
N GLU A 182 -1.70 -6.52 9.96
CA GLU A 182 -2.93 -7.33 10.00
C GLU A 182 -4.20 -6.53 9.67
N SER A 183 -4.14 -5.19 9.77
CA SER A 183 -5.20 -4.30 9.33
C SER A 183 -5.25 -4.08 7.81
N ASP A 184 -4.14 -4.32 7.11
CA ASP A 184 -4.03 -4.18 5.65
C ASP A 184 -4.31 -5.53 4.97
N PHE A 185 -5.23 -5.55 4.00
CA PHE A 185 -5.66 -6.75 3.28
C PHE A 185 -4.52 -7.34 2.44
N MET A 186 -3.54 -6.50 2.06
CA MET A 186 -2.37 -6.95 1.32
C MET A 186 -1.34 -7.66 2.19
N SER A 187 -1.44 -7.57 3.52
CA SER A 187 -0.53 -8.29 4.43
C SER A 187 -0.61 -9.80 4.29
N PHE A 188 -1.75 -10.35 3.84
CA PHE A 188 -1.89 -11.78 3.53
C PHE A 188 -0.89 -12.26 2.46
N TYR A 189 -0.47 -11.37 1.57
CA TYR A 189 0.48 -11.65 0.49
C TYR A 189 1.93 -11.30 0.86
N ASP A 190 2.16 -10.87 2.11
CA ASP A 190 3.50 -10.62 2.62
C ASP A 190 4.13 -11.91 3.14
N ASN A 191 4.97 -12.53 2.30
CA ASN A 191 5.64 -13.78 2.61
C ASN A 191 7.00 -13.60 3.32
N ARG A 192 7.34 -12.38 3.75
CA ARG A 192 8.62 -12.09 4.38
C ARG A 192 8.62 -12.63 5.80
N GLU A 193 9.58 -13.50 6.13
CA GLU A 193 9.68 -14.12 7.46
C GLU A 193 10.07 -13.12 8.57
N ASN A 194 10.69 -12.00 8.20
CA ASN A 194 11.40 -11.12 9.12
C ASN A 194 10.78 -9.72 9.19
N ILE A 195 9.48 -9.70 9.47
CA ILE A 195 8.71 -8.48 9.58
C ILE A 195 9.13 -7.77 10.89
N PHE A 196 9.78 -6.59 10.80
CA PHE A 196 10.06 -5.68 11.94
C PHE A 196 8.86 -5.55 12.88
N VAL A 197 7.68 -5.55 12.26
CA VAL A 197 6.35 -5.36 12.80
C VAL A 197 5.94 -6.38 13.87
N ARG A 198 6.65 -7.51 14.02
CA ARG A 198 6.33 -8.54 15.04
C ARG A 198 7.08 -8.40 16.36
N ASN A 199 8.06 -7.48 16.44
CA ASN A 199 9.01 -7.41 17.56
C ASN A 199 9.12 -6.01 18.17
N PHE A 200 8.03 -5.27 18.27
CA PHE A 200 8.00 -4.00 19.01
C PHE A 200 6.77 -3.90 19.92
N LYS A 201 6.86 -3.00 20.91
CA LYS A 201 5.73 -2.61 21.74
C LYS A 201 5.71 -1.09 21.81
N LEU A 202 4.56 -0.50 21.53
CA LEU A 202 4.38 0.94 21.70
C LEU A 202 4.48 1.30 23.18
N ASN A 203 5.20 2.38 23.48
CA ASN A 203 5.14 3.01 24.80
C ASN A 203 3.95 3.99 24.91
N ASP A 204 3.66 4.44 26.13
CA ASP A 204 2.49 5.29 26.40
C ASP A 204 2.50 6.60 25.59
N ASP A 205 3.67 7.21 25.39
CA ASP A 205 3.81 8.44 24.62
C ASP A 205 3.53 8.20 23.13
N GLN A 206 3.99 7.08 22.58
CA GLN A 206 3.74 6.65 21.21
C GLN A 206 2.26 6.36 20.97
N THR A 207 1.62 5.60 21.87
CA THR A 207 0.18 5.33 21.83
C THR A 207 -0.62 6.61 21.90
N LYS A 208 -0.24 7.54 22.80
CA LYS A 208 -0.90 8.85 22.92
C LYS A 208 -0.77 9.69 21.65
N LYS A 209 0.39 9.67 20.98
CA LYS A 209 0.58 10.37 19.68
C LYS A 209 -0.35 9.83 18.61
N LEU A 210 -0.41 8.50 18.44
CA LEU A 210 -1.28 7.85 17.47
C LEU A 210 -2.76 8.07 17.78
N ARG A 211 -3.14 8.04 19.06
CA ARG A 211 -4.51 8.34 19.49
C ARG A 211 -4.91 9.76 19.15
N ASN A 212 -4.04 10.73 19.46
CA ASN A 212 -4.26 12.13 19.09
C ASN A 212 -4.35 12.34 17.57
N LEU A 213 -3.58 11.60 16.79
CA LEU A 213 -3.67 11.60 15.34
C LEU A 213 -5.04 11.10 14.88
N PHE A 214 -5.48 9.93 15.37
CA PHE A 214 -6.77 9.34 15.01
C PHE A 214 -7.94 10.31 15.20
N PHE A 215 -8.00 11.00 16.35
CA PHE A 215 -9.06 11.97 16.64
C PHE A 215 -8.98 13.27 15.82
N LYS A 216 -7.89 13.53 15.11
CA LYS A 216 -7.72 14.70 14.23
C LYS A 216 -8.02 14.40 12.76
N ILE A 217 -8.27 13.15 12.40
CA ILE A 217 -8.56 12.78 11.02
C ILE A 217 -10.01 13.16 10.69
N ASP A 218 -10.19 14.09 9.76
CA ASP A 218 -11.52 14.59 9.35
C ASP A 218 -12.34 13.56 8.57
N LYS A 219 -11.66 12.74 7.74
CA LYS A 219 -12.25 11.67 6.94
C LYS A 219 -11.38 10.43 7.08
N LEU A 220 -11.88 9.44 7.80
CA LEU A 220 -11.23 8.14 7.91
C LEU A 220 -11.28 7.40 6.57
N GLU A 221 -10.11 6.96 6.12
CA GLU A 221 -9.90 6.06 5.00
C GLU A 221 -9.61 4.65 5.54
N TYR A 222 -9.67 3.65 4.66
CA TYR A 222 -9.38 2.26 5.01
C TYR A 222 -8.04 2.09 5.76
N ILE A 223 -6.99 2.76 5.28
CA ILE A 223 -5.65 2.70 5.87
C ILE A 223 -5.63 3.18 7.33
N ASP A 224 -6.54 4.09 7.70
CA ASP A 224 -6.59 4.68 9.04
C ASP A 224 -7.11 3.67 10.08
N LEU A 225 -7.75 2.58 9.65
CA LEU A 225 -8.17 1.49 10.56
C LEU A 225 -6.97 0.79 11.22
N GLY A 226 -5.79 0.85 10.60
CA GLY A 226 -4.55 0.41 11.24
C GLY A 226 -4.25 1.16 12.54
N LEU A 227 -4.71 2.41 12.69
CA LEU A 227 -4.58 3.16 13.94
C LEU A 227 -5.42 2.54 15.06
N VAL A 228 -6.59 1.99 14.75
CA VAL A 228 -7.50 1.39 15.74
C VAL A 228 -6.80 0.24 16.46
N ASP A 229 -6.10 -0.62 15.74
CA ASP A 229 -5.36 -1.75 16.31
C ASP A 229 -4.22 -1.33 17.23
N LEU A 230 -3.70 -0.13 17.02
CA LEU A 230 -2.57 0.40 17.79
C LEU A 230 -3.00 1.15 19.04
N ILE A 231 -4.22 1.70 19.07
CA ILE A 231 -4.66 2.65 20.10
C ILE A 231 -5.88 2.21 20.92
N ALA A 232 -6.70 1.29 20.39
CA ALA A 232 -7.96 0.94 21.01
C ALA A 232 -7.75 -0.03 22.16
N ASN A 233 -8.40 0.26 23.28
CA ASN A 233 -8.51 -0.68 24.39
C ASN A 233 -9.77 -1.55 24.24
N GLU A 234 -9.86 -2.62 25.04
CA GLU A 234 -10.96 -3.60 24.97
C GLU A 234 -12.37 -2.98 25.13
N ASP A 235 -12.47 -1.85 25.84
CA ASP A 235 -13.70 -1.09 26.05
C ASP A 235 -13.43 0.41 25.81
N ASP A 236 -13.25 0.80 24.55
CA ASP A 236 -12.92 2.17 24.14
C ASP A 236 -14.12 2.91 23.51
N PRO A 237 -15.01 3.53 24.31
CA PRO A 237 -16.22 4.16 23.80
C PRO A 237 -15.93 5.38 22.91
N GLU A 238 -14.80 6.04 23.08
CA GLU A 238 -14.42 7.21 22.27
C GLU A 238 -14.05 6.78 20.84
N VAL A 239 -13.19 5.76 20.71
CA VAL A 239 -12.81 5.20 19.40
C VAL A 239 -14.04 4.61 18.71
N LEU A 240 -14.87 3.85 19.44
CA LEU A 240 -16.11 3.28 18.92
C LEU A 240 -17.07 4.38 18.41
N ALA A 241 -17.22 5.49 19.14
CA ALA A 241 -18.07 6.60 18.73
C ALA A 241 -17.56 7.26 17.44
N VAL A 242 -16.25 7.44 17.28
CA VAL A 242 -15.66 7.99 16.05
C VAL A 242 -15.90 7.07 14.85
N LEU A 243 -15.64 5.77 15.00
CA LEU A 243 -15.86 4.78 13.95
C LEU A 243 -17.34 4.71 13.55
N THR A 244 -18.24 4.66 14.53
CA THR A 244 -19.69 4.62 14.31
C THR A 244 -20.18 5.86 13.58
N ASN A 245 -19.74 7.05 14.02
CA ASN A 245 -20.13 8.31 13.39
C ASN A 245 -19.60 8.43 11.96
N HIS A 246 -18.38 7.97 11.69
CA HIS A 246 -17.83 7.92 10.33
C HIS A 246 -18.59 6.93 9.44
N PHE A 247 -18.85 5.72 9.95
CA PHE A 247 -19.58 4.70 9.21
C PHE A 247 -20.98 5.20 8.80
N LYS A 248 -21.73 5.81 9.72
CA LYS A 248 -23.06 6.38 9.45
C LYS A 248 -23.05 7.53 8.43
N LYS A 249 -21.97 8.32 8.37
CA LYS A 249 -21.87 9.48 7.46
C LYS A 249 -21.46 9.09 6.04
N SER A 250 -20.80 7.95 5.90
CA SER A 250 -20.13 7.52 4.67
C SER A 250 -20.55 6.12 4.24
N ASP A 251 -21.68 5.61 4.73
CA ASP A 251 -22.17 4.25 4.48
C ASP A 251 -22.29 3.91 2.98
N LYS A 252 -22.59 4.92 2.16
CA LYS A 252 -22.67 4.81 0.69
C LYS A 252 -21.32 4.89 -0.03
N ASP A 253 -20.27 5.34 0.64
CA ASP A 253 -18.94 5.53 0.05
C ASP A 253 -18.03 4.29 0.24
N PHE A 254 -18.48 3.30 1.00
CA PHE A 254 -17.65 2.23 1.54
C PHE A 254 -17.79 0.87 0.84
N PHE A 255 -18.01 0.85 -0.48
CA PHE A 255 -18.23 -0.42 -1.20
C PHE A 255 -17.15 -1.50 -0.94
N TRP A 256 -15.87 -1.13 -0.92
CA TRP A 256 -14.77 -2.06 -0.66
C TRP A 256 -14.22 -2.05 0.77
N SER A 257 -14.37 -0.93 1.48
CA SER A 257 -13.76 -0.75 2.81
C SER A 257 -14.73 -0.87 3.98
N GLY A 258 -16.04 -0.91 3.71
CA GLY A 258 -17.09 -0.98 4.73
C GLY A 258 -16.97 -2.19 5.63
N ASP A 259 -16.60 -3.34 5.07
CA ASP A 259 -16.39 -4.60 5.76
C ASP A 259 -15.38 -4.46 6.91
N PHE A 260 -14.29 -3.74 6.67
CA PHE A 260 -13.26 -3.52 7.68
C PHE A 260 -13.75 -2.61 8.79
N PHE A 261 -14.49 -1.55 8.47
CA PHE A 261 -15.14 -0.69 9.48
C PHE A 261 -16.15 -1.48 10.32
N MET A 262 -17.01 -2.27 9.66
CA MET A 262 -18.01 -3.11 10.34
C MET A 262 -17.34 -4.05 11.33
N LYS A 263 -16.28 -4.76 10.91
CA LYS A 263 -15.49 -5.68 11.75
C LYS A 263 -14.94 -4.96 12.99
N LYS A 264 -14.23 -3.84 12.82
CA LYS A 264 -13.70 -3.05 13.96
C LYS A 264 -14.81 -2.57 14.91
N ILE A 265 -15.94 -2.10 14.38
CA ILE A 265 -17.08 -1.63 15.20
C ILE A 265 -17.70 -2.79 15.99
N ALA A 266 -17.93 -3.94 15.34
CA ALA A 266 -18.53 -5.10 16.00
C ALA A 266 -17.61 -5.70 17.08
N ASP A 267 -16.30 -5.72 16.83
CA ASP A 267 -15.30 -6.19 17.78
C ASP A 267 -15.24 -5.26 19.00
N LEU A 268 -15.12 -3.95 18.80
CA LEU A 268 -15.04 -2.97 19.90
C LEU A 268 -16.35 -2.83 20.68
N SER A 269 -17.50 -2.92 20.02
CA SER A 269 -18.80 -2.84 20.70
C SER A 269 -19.22 -4.13 21.40
N LYS A 270 -18.54 -5.25 21.11
CA LYS A 270 -18.87 -6.60 21.59
C LYS A 270 -20.33 -7.00 21.31
N ARG A 271 -20.96 -6.40 20.29
CA ARG A 271 -22.38 -6.61 19.95
C ARG A 271 -22.58 -7.82 19.05
N GLU A 272 -23.21 -8.86 19.59
CA GLU A 272 -23.47 -10.11 18.85
C GLU A 272 -24.41 -9.92 17.65
N ASP A 273 -25.35 -8.97 17.72
CA ASP A 273 -26.23 -8.66 16.60
C ASP A 273 -25.49 -8.07 15.40
N LEU A 274 -24.46 -7.26 15.63
CA LEU A 274 -23.57 -6.73 14.60
C LEU A 274 -22.65 -7.82 14.02
N LYS A 275 -22.09 -8.69 14.88
CA LYS A 275 -21.27 -9.84 14.44
C LYS A 275 -22.06 -10.80 13.56
N MET A 276 -23.35 -11.02 13.83
CA MET A 276 -24.20 -11.85 12.98
C MET A 276 -24.35 -11.28 11.57
N ILE A 277 -24.44 -9.95 11.40
CA ILE A 277 -24.51 -9.32 10.08
C ILE A 277 -23.20 -9.55 9.31
N ILE A 278 -22.05 -9.36 9.96
CA ILE A 278 -20.74 -9.63 9.37
C ILE A 278 -20.66 -11.09 8.93
N LYS A 279 -21.08 -12.04 9.76
CA LYS A 279 -21.08 -13.46 9.41
C LYS A 279 -21.96 -13.78 8.20
N LYS A 280 -23.13 -13.16 8.07
CA LYS A 280 -23.98 -13.30 6.88
C LYS A 280 -23.24 -12.80 5.64
N LYS A 281 -22.55 -11.65 5.77
CA LYS A 281 -21.83 -11.00 4.68
C LYS A 281 -20.61 -11.78 4.21
N ASP A 282 -19.80 -12.27 5.13
CA ASP A 282 -18.65 -13.15 4.86
C ASP A 282 -19.10 -14.48 4.20
N GLY A 283 -20.38 -14.84 4.30
CA GLY A 283 -20.97 -16.02 3.67
C GLY A 283 -21.53 -15.81 2.26
N ILE A 284 -21.51 -14.59 1.73
CA ILE A 284 -21.94 -14.32 0.35
C ILE A 284 -20.83 -14.75 -0.63
N ASP A 285 -21.21 -15.44 -1.70
CA ASP A 285 -20.28 -15.75 -2.79
C ASP A 285 -19.97 -14.47 -3.59
N MET A 286 -18.68 -14.13 -3.71
CA MET A 286 -18.22 -12.99 -4.51
C MET A 286 -18.54 -13.13 -6.00
N MET A 287 -18.85 -14.35 -6.47
CA MET A 287 -19.26 -14.64 -7.84
C MET A 287 -20.78 -14.66 -8.04
N ASP A 288 -21.58 -14.35 -7.00
CA ASP A 288 -23.03 -14.21 -7.13
C ASP A 288 -23.36 -12.95 -7.95
N ASP A 289 -24.24 -13.06 -8.94
CA ASP A 289 -24.73 -11.94 -9.76
C ASP A 289 -25.37 -10.82 -8.90
N ASN A 290 -25.83 -11.14 -7.68
CA ASN A 290 -26.40 -10.21 -6.72
C ASN A 290 -25.43 -9.80 -5.60
N TYR A 291 -24.14 -10.17 -5.67
CA TYR A 291 -23.16 -9.89 -4.62
C TYR A 291 -23.17 -8.42 -4.18
N GLU A 292 -23.11 -7.49 -5.15
CA GLU A 292 -23.06 -6.05 -4.87
C GLU A 292 -24.29 -5.61 -4.07
N LYS A 293 -25.48 -6.01 -4.52
CA LYS A 293 -26.74 -5.65 -3.88
C LYS A 293 -26.88 -6.28 -2.48
N LEU A 294 -26.53 -7.55 -2.33
CA LEU A 294 -26.56 -8.23 -1.02
C LEU A 294 -25.57 -7.59 -0.04
N SER A 295 -24.38 -7.23 -0.52
CA SER A 295 -23.36 -6.50 0.23
C SER A 295 -23.88 -5.15 0.72
N GLU A 296 -24.49 -4.36 -0.18
CA GLU A 296 -25.10 -3.07 0.15
C GLU A 296 -26.26 -3.19 1.15
N ASP A 297 -27.15 -4.17 0.97
CA ASP A 297 -28.28 -4.40 1.88
C ASP A 297 -27.81 -4.75 3.30
N LEU A 298 -26.75 -5.57 3.43
CA LEU A 298 -26.17 -5.90 4.74
C LEU A 298 -25.41 -4.72 5.37
N MET A 299 -24.72 -3.90 4.56
CA MET A 299 -24.09 -2.66 5.07
C MET A 299 -25.15 -1.69 5.61
N ARG A 300 -26.30 -1.59 4.94
CA ARG A 300 -27.43 -0.79 5.41
C ARG A 300 -28.06 -1.36 6.67
N GLU A 301 -28.30 -2.67 6.73
CA GLU A 301 -28.78 -3.35 7.96
C GLU A 301 -27.83 -3.07 9.14
N PHE A 302 -26.52 -3.07 8.90
CA PHE A 302 -25.52 -2.73 9.90
C PHE A 302 -25.66 -1.28 10.36
N ALA A 303 -25.70 -0.33 9.42
CA ALA A 303 -25.82 1.10 9.72
C ALA A 303 -27.08 1.45 10.52
N GLU A 304 -28.21 0.81 10.22
CA GLU A 304 -29.49 0.99 10.93
C GLU A 304 -29.47 0.48 12.38
N LYS A 305 -28.57 -0.46 12.71
CA LYS A 305 -28.42 -1.01 14.07
C LYS A 305 -27.44 -0.23 14.94
N LEU A 306 -26.61 0.62 14.37
CA LEU A 306 -25.68 1.49 15.10
C LEU A 306 -26.42 2.69 15.72
#